data_AF-A0A497PE10-F1
#
_entry.id   AF-A0A497PE10-F1
#
_cell.length_a   1.000
_cell.length_b   1.000
_cell.length_c   1.000
_cell.angle_alpha   90.00
_cell.angle_beta   90.00
_cell.angle_gamma   90.00
#
_symmetry.space_group_name_H-M   'P 1'
#
loop_
_entity.id
_entity.type
_entity.pdbx_description
1 polymer ?
#
loop_
_entity_poly.entity_id
_entity_poly.type
_entity_poly.pdbx_seq_one_letter_code
_entity_poly.pdbx_strand_id
1 'polypeptide(L)'
;FAIASAYHGPATNMGTLFMPLQYIPMCISENYHNFDPRFVDIMIKYVAGFVLAHEIGHNNIHPGQSVGDWSSAIKDIDVDESDKVMWMNFISDIMVNYNVNNATALSGGVSTTDKENYILNTTLGNHVSMFLRTQHNPAHMQEVLDAKRTYTGIPISDNREVKSDIVPDDSPLWHFYSGLGRGNQYFPSLAQSVCENHPKEYLQVRPRKTGNPGETRLSDSKSYTVVDVETYDGKNKDELIAESNKKASSAPYNLLPYYQPIAKIKIGSEWYDSRYFDDICPLSGKVMWGGSTWNYWLQSETKDTWDKKVGGDDNRAQIVHLLCNEWGGHYANHGFAGKTGYEAGDAWIDAFAPVMHQVFRYE
;
A
#
# COMPACT_ATOMS: atom_id res chain seq x y z
N PHE A 1 -2.62 -28.69 -0.38
CA PHE A 1 -2.48 -27.22 -0.49
C PHE A 1 -2.71 -26.85 -1.94
N ALA A 2 -3.94 -26.48 -2.29
CA ALA A 2 -4.28 -26.01 -3.62
C ALA A 2 -4.29 -24.48 -3.57
N ILE A 3 -3.30 -23.84 -4.20
CA ILE A 3 -3.26 -22.39 -4.39
C ILE A 3 -4.21 -22.11 -5.56
N ALA A 4 -5.48 -21.87 -5.27
CA ALA A 4 -6.46 -21.49 -6.29
C ALA A 4 -6.42 -19.97 -6.46
N SER A 5 -6.32 -19.53 -7.72
CA SER A 5 -6.23 -18.13 -8.12
C SER A 5 -7.56 -17.41 -7.87
N ALA A 6 -7.65 -16.64 -6.79
CA ALA A 6 -8.75 -15.70 -6.61
C ALA A 6 -8.43 -14.40 -7.38
N TYR A 7 -9.29 -14.07 -8.32
CA TYR A 7 -9.30 -12.79 -9.06
C TYR A 7 -9.73 -11.59 -8.19
N HIS A 8 -10.00 -11.84 -6.89
CA HIS A 8 -10.43 -10.88 -5.89
C HIS A 8 -9.58 -11.05 -4.63
N GLY A 9 -8.43 -10.36 -4.55
CA GLY A 9 -7.68 -10.28 -3.29
C GLY A 9 -7.14 -11.60 -2.74
N PRO A 10 -6.34 -11.53 -1.67
CA PRO A 10 -6.07 -12.69 -0.84
C PRO A 10 -7.33 -13.02 -0.04
N ALA A 11 -7.59 -14.30 0.10
CA ALA A 11 -8.78 -14.79 0.79
C ALA A 11 -8.51 -16.17 1.39
N THR A 12 -9.27 -16.51 2.42
CA THR A 12 -9.35 -17.87 2.96
C THR A 12 -10.81 -18.31 3.09
N ASN A 13 -11.05 -19.60 2.99
CA ASN A 13 -12.35 -20.22 3.33
C ASN A 13 -12.25 -21.17 4.52
N MET A 14 -11.31 -20.93 5.45
CA MET A 14 -10.99 -21.76 6.62
C MET A 14 -10.37 -23.14 6.31
N GLY A 15 -10.47 -23.63 5.08
CA GLY A 15 -9.86 -24.89 4.63
C GLY A 15 -8.80 -24.73 3.54
N THR A 16 -8.74 -23.57 2.88
CA THR A 16 -7.83 -23.28 1.77
C THR A 16 -7.46 -21.80 1.78
N LEU A 17 -6.16 -21.53 1.58
CA LEU A 17 -5.62 -20.19 1.38
C LEU A 17 -5.58 -19.90 -0.13
N PHE A 18 -6.20 -18.81 -0.55
CA PHE A 18 -6.18 -18.30 -1.91
C PHE A 18 -5.21 -17.14 -1.98
N MET A 19 -4.06 -17.37 -2.62
CA MET A 19 -3.08 -16.31 -2.86
C MET A 19 -3.33 -15.73 -4.26
N PRO A 20 -3.76 -14.47 -4.39
CA PRO A 20 -4.06 -13.86 -5.66
C PRO A 20 -2.78 -13.66 -6.44
N LEU A 21 -2.97 -13.64 -7.75
CA LEU A 21 -1.91 -13.41 -8.72
C LEU A 21 -1.22 -12.05 -8.53
N GLN A 22 -1.79 -11.12 -7.76
CA GLN A 22 -1.21 -9.80 -7.48
C GLN A 22 0.00 -9.82 -6.53
N TYR A 23 0.09 -10.78 -5.59
CA TYR A 23 1.25 -10.86 -4.68
C TYR A 23 2.42 -11.63 -5.28
N ILE A 24 2.18 -12.51 -6.25
CA ILE A 24 3.24 -13.22 -6.96
C ILE A 24 4.27 -12.24 -7.56
N PRO A 25 3.88 -11.19 -8.34
CA PRO A 25 4.83 -10.22 -8.84
C PRO A 25 5.55 -9.43 -7.76
N MET A 26 4.94 -9.21 -6.57
CA MET A 26 5.62 -8.57 -5.43
C MET A 26 6.72 -9.45 -4.84
N CYS A 27 6.77 -10.74 -5.19
CA CYS A 27 7.81 -11.66 -4.76
C CYS A 27 8.95 -11.82 -5.79
N ILE A 28 8.96 -10.98 -6.84
CA ILE A 28 9.91 -11.05 -7.95
C ILE A 28 10.79 -9.81 -7.91
N SER A 29 12.08 -9.99 -7.62
CA SER A 29 13.03 -8.89 -7.41
C SER A 29 13.22 -8.01 -8.64
N GLU A 30 13.12 -8.58 -9.84
CA GLU A 30 13.30 -7.84 -11.08
C GLU A 30 12.16 -6.83 -11.37
N ASN A 31 11.05 -6.88 -10.63
CA ASN A 31 9.98 -5.90 -10.72
C ASN A 31 10.23 -4.65 -9.87
N TYR A 32 11.24 -4.65 -9.01
CA TYR A 32 11.57 -3.56 -8.09
C TYR A 32 12.61 -2.62 -8.69
N HIS A 33 12.33 -1.32 -8.69
CA HIS A 33 13.19 -0.30 -9.32
C HIS A 33 13.74 0.71 -8.30
N ASN A 34 15.06 0.95 -8.35
CA ASN A 34 15.75 1.93 -7.50
C ASN A 34 15.55 1.70 -6.00
N PHE A 35 15.65 0.43 -5.61
CA PHE A 35 15.83 0.01 -4.23
C PHE A 35 17.28 -0.43 -4.04
N ASP A 36 17.83 -0.23 -2.85
CA ASP A 36 19.09 -0.87 -2.51
C ASP A 36 18.86 -2.40 -2.49
N PRO A 37 19.72 -3.21 -3.16
CA PRO A 37 19.51 -4.65 -3.30
C PRO A 37 19.31 -5.39 -1.98
N ARG A 38 19.93 -4.91 -0.88
CA ARG A 38 19.75 -5.50 0.46
C ARG A 38 18.31 -5.38 0.95
N PHE A 39 17.54 -4.43 0.42
CA PHE A 39 16.14 -4.22 0.80
C PHE A 39 15.15 -4.93 -0.10
N VAL A 40 15.50 -5.22 -1.36
CA VAL A 40 14.59 -5.91 -2.27
C VAL A 40 14.23 -7.30 -1.73
N ASP A 41 15.24 -8.07 -1.33
CA ASP A 41 15.03 -9.38 -0.71
C ASP A 41 14.22 -9.29 0.60
N ILE A 42 14.44 -8.22 1.35
CA ILE A 42 13.76 -7.96 2.62
C ILE A 42 12.29 -7.61 2.41
N MET A 43 11.99 -6.72 1.47
CA MET A 43 10.62 -6.34 1.13
C MET A 43 9.83 -7.52 0.59
N ILE A 44 10.42 -8.29 -0.34
CA ILE A 44 9.80 -9.51 -0.86
C ILE A 44 9.45 -10.46 0.28
N LYS A 45 10.42 -10.73 1.15
CA LYS A 45 10.22 -11.61 2.31
C LYS A 45 9.14 -11.08 3.25
N TYR A 46 9.11 -9.78 3.54
CA TYR A 46 8.23 -9.20 4.55
C TYR A 46 6.81 -9.00 4.03
N VAL A 47 6.63 -8.56 2.78
CA VAL A 47 5.31 -8.50 2.14
C VAL A 47 4.71 -9.90 2.05
N ALA A 48 5.46 -10.89 1.55
CA ALA A 48 4.98 -12.26 1.47
C ALA A 48 4.67 -12.83 2.87
N GLY A 49 5.54 -12.57 3.84
CA GLY A 49 5.38 -13.02 5.22
C GLY A 49 4.14 -12.41 5.89
N PHE A 50 3.91 -11.11 5.70
CA PHE A 50 2.72 -10.42 6.20
C PHE A 50 1.45 -11.01 5.58
N VAL A 51 1.37 -11.12 4.24
CA VAL A 51 0.17 -11.62 3.56
C VAL A 51 -0.15 -13.05 4.00
N LEU A 52 0.85 -13.93 4.06
CA LEU A 52 0.64 -15.30 4.55
C LEU A 52 0.17 -15.32 6.01
N ALA A 53 0.76 -14.49 6.87
CA ALA A 53 0.36 -14.39 8.27
C ALA A 53 -1.07 -13.85 8.42
N HIS A 54 -1.45 -12.85 7.63
CA HIS A 54 -2.79 -12.28 7.55
C HIS A 54 -3.81 -13.36 7.15
N GLU A 55 -3.59 -14.04 6.03
CA GLU A 55 -4.52 -15.06 5.55
C GLU A 55 -4.65 -16.27 6.47
N ILE A 56 -3.56 -16.68 7.13
CA ILE A 56 -3.62 -17.70 8.19
C ILE A 56 -4.37 -17.16 9.41
N GLY A 57 -4.21 -15.88 9.72
CA GLY A 57 -4.87 -15.19 10.82
C GLY A 57 -6.39 -15.29 10.74
N HIS A 58 -6.97 -15.15 9.55
CA HIS A 58 -8.41 -15.36 9.36
C HIS A 58 -8.89 -16.77 9.76
N ASN A 59 -8.01 -17.78 9.79
CA ASN A 59 -8.37 -19.13 10.21
C ASN A 59 -8.39 -19.33 11.73
N ASN A 60 -7.76 -18.44 12.51
CA ASN A 60 -7.63 -18.60 13.96
C ASN A 60 -8.06 -17.37 14.78
N ILE A 61 -8.39 -16.26 14.12
CA ILE A 61 -8.90 -15.03 14.72
C ILE A 61 -10.33 -14.83 14.23
N HIS A 62 -11.30 -15.10 15.11
CA HIS A 62 -12.71 -14.89 14.80
C HIS A 62 -13.19 -13.51 15.27
N PRO A 63 -13.86 -12.72 14.41
CA PRO A 63 -14.63 -11.57 14.86
C PRO A 63 -15.79 -12.04 15.75
N GLY A 64 -15.81 -11.56 17.00
CA GLY A 64 -16.76 -12.01 18.02
C GLY A 64 -16.35 -13.35 18.64
N GLN A 65 -15.30 -13.37 19.45
CA GLN A 65 -14.82 -14.56 20.19
C GLN A 65 -15.91 -15.33 20.98
N SER A 66 -17.09 -14.73 21.21
CA SER A 66 -18.25 -15.33 21.86
C SER A 66 -19.17 -16.14 20.95
N VAL A 67 -19.11 -15.99 19.62
CA VAL A 67 -19.97 -16.68 18.65
C VAL A 67 -19.10 -17.59 17.79
N GLY A 68 -19.17 -18.90 18.03
CA GLY A 68 -18.27 -19.91 17.44
C GLY A 68 -18.32 -20.07 15.91
N ASP A 69 -19.09 -19.25 15.19
CA ASP A 69 -19.09 -19.19 13.72
C ASP A 69 -19.42 -17.79 13.16
N TRP A 70 -18.98 -17.55 11.93
CA TRP A 70 -19.20 -16.30 11.18
C TRP A 70 -20.67 -16.02 10.89
N SER A 71 -21.49 -17.05 10.68
CA SER A 71 -22.91 -16.92 10.33
C SER A 71 -23.73 -16.29 11.46
N SER A 72 -23.29 -16.48 12.70
CA SER A 72 -23.89 -15.91 13.89
C SER A 72 -23.39 -14.48 14.12
N ALA A 73 -22.10 -14.22 13.92
CA ALA A 73 -21.52 -12.88 14.02
C ALA A 73 -22.13 -11.89 13.01
N ILE A 74 -22.42 -12.35 11.78
CA ILE A 74 -23.01 -11.52 10.71
C ILE A 74 -24.42 -11.03 11.07
N LYS A 75 -25.20 -11.83 11.82
CA LYS A 75 -26.59 -11.49 12.17
C LYS A 75 -26.70 -10.26 13.06
N ASP A 76 -25.67 -10.00 13.86
CA ASP A 76 -25.66 -8.93 14.86
C ASP A 76 -25.14 -7.60 14.30
N ILE A 77 -24.71 -7.54 13.03
CA ILE A 77 -24.33 -6.29 12.36
C ILE A 77 -25.60 -5.59 11.86
N ASP A 78 -25.87 -4.39 12.38
CA ASP A 78 -27.03 -3.55 12.03
C ASP A 78 -26.79 -2.73 10.74
N VAL A 79 -26.64 -3.43 9.62
CA VAL A 79 -26.55 -2.86 8.25
C VAL A 79 -27.39 -3.68 7.28
N ASP A 80 -27.59 -3.18 6.06
CA ASP A 80 -28.32 -3.91 5.02
C ASP A 80 -27.67 -5.27 4.72
N GLU A 81 -28.49 -6.29 4.50
CA GLU A 81 -28.03 -7.68 4.32
C GLU A 81 -27.02 -7.83 3.17
N SER A 82 -27.13 -7.01 2.12
CA SER A 82 -26.17 -6.96 1.01
C SER A 82 -24.77 -6.57 1.45
N ASP A 83 -24.63 -5.81 2.53
CA ASP A 83 -23.39 -5.17 2.95
C ASP A 83 -22.76 -5.85 4.17
N LYS A 84 -23.54 -6.66 4.91
CA LYS A 84 -23.09 -7.31 6.16
C LYS A 84 -21.85 -8.18 5.96
N VAL A 85 -21.82 -8.98 4.89
CA VAL A 85 -20.69 -9.87 4.59
C VAL A 85 -19.42 -9.05 4.36
N MET A 86 -19.56 -7.92 3.67
CA MET A 86 -18.46 -7.04 3.36
C MET A 86 -17.94 -6.34 4.63
N TRP A 87 -18.83 -5.77 5.44
CA TRP A 87 -18.48 -5.20 6.74
C TRP A 87 -17.79 -6.21 7.66
N MET A 88 -18.25 -7.46 7.67
CA MET A 88 -17.59 -8.51 8.44
C MET A 88 -16.18 -8.83 7.94
N ASN A 89 -15.97 -8.86 6.62
CA ASN A 89 -14.62 -8.99 6.05
C ASN A 89 -13.72 -7.87 6.56
N PHE A 90 -14.16 -6.61 6.50
CA PHE A 90 -13.35 -5.47 6.97
C PHE A 90 -13.05 -5.51 8.47
N ILE A 91 -14.04 -5.84 9.31
CA ILE A 91 -13.83 -6.00 10.75
C ILE A 91 -12.80 -7.12 11.01
N SER A 92 -12.91 -8.23 10.28
CA SER A 92 -11.95 -9.32 10.40
C SER A 92 -10.54 -8.89 10.01
N ASP A 93 -10.37 -8.13 8.92
CA ASP A 93 -9.06 -7.66 8.47
C ASP A 93 -8.41 -6.76 9.54
N ILE A 94 -9.16 -5.84 10.15
CA ILE A 94 -8.69 -4.98 11.25
C ILE A 94 -8.17 -5.85 12.41
N MET A 95 -8.96 -6.84 12.82
CA MET A 95 -8.59 -7.73 13.93
C MET A 95 -7.37 -8.58 13.59
N VAL A 96 -7.33 -9.15 12.39
CA VAL A 96 -6.22 -9.98 11.93
C VAL A 96 -4.93 -9.16 11.85
N ASN A 97 -4.96 -7.98 11.23
CA ASN A 97 -3.81 -7.08 11.13
C ASN A 97 -3.31 -6.67 12.51
N TYR A 98 -4.20 -6.35 13.44
CA TYR A 98 -3.81 -6.08 14.83
C TYR A 98 -3.07 -7.28 15.45
N ASN A 99 -3.63 -8.49 15.35
CA ASN A 99 -3.04 -9.66 16.00
C ASN A 99 -1.70 -10.08 15.36
N VAL A 100 -1.61 -10.02 14.03
CA VAL A 100 -0.40 -10.31 13.26
C VAL A 100 0.70 -9.29 13.52
N ASN A 101 0.37 -8.00 13.54
CA ASN A 101 1.37 -6.95 13.76
C ASN A 101 1.78 -6.82 15.24
N ASN A 102 1.05 -7.43 16.17
CA ASN A 102 1.39 -7.45 17.60
C ASN A 102 1.77 -8.85 18.13
N ALA A 103 1.89 -9.86 17.25
CA ALA A 103 2.24 -11.24 17.59
C ALA A 103 1.38 -11.88 18.69
N THR A 104 0.14 -11.41 18.89
CA THR A 104 -0.74 -11.84 20.00
C THR A 104 -1.22 -13.29 19.84
N ALA A 105 -1.25 -13.80 18.61
CA ALA A 105 -1.63 -15.17 18.28
C ALA A 105 -0.46 -16.16 18.29
N LEU A 106 0.79 -15.71 18.54
CA LEU A 106 1.96 -16.60 18.59
C LEU A 106 2.02 -17.39 19.90
N SER A 107 2.51 -18.63 19.82
CA SER A 107 2.69 -19.51 20.99
C SER A 107 3.56 -18.85 22.07
N GLY A 108 3.22 -19.10 23.34
CA GLY A 108 3.99 -18.65 24.50
C GLY A 108 5.44 -19.17 24.53
N GLY A 109 5.74 -20.26 23.80
CA GLY A 109 7.08 -20.83 23.69
C GLY A 109 8.02 -20.13 22.70
N VAL A 110 7.54 -19.15 21.94
CA VAL A 110 8.39 -18.36 21.02
C VAL A 110 9.23 -17.37 21.84
N SER A 111 10.53 -17.28 21.53
CA SER A 111 11.46 -16.39 22.23
C SER A 111 11.06 -14.92 22.06
N THR A 112 11.45 -14.05 23.00
CA THR A 112 11.18 -12.60 22.91
C THR A 112 11.78 -12.01 21.63
N THR A 113 13.02 -12.37 21.31
CA THR A 113 13.71 -11.89 20.10
C THR A 113 13.00 -12.32 18.81
N ASP A 114 12.51 -13.55 18.74
CA ASP A 114 11.76 -14.02 17.56
C ASP A 114 10.41 -13.30 17.44
N LYS A 115 9.74 -13.01 18.56
CA LYS A 115 8.51 -12.20 18.58
C LYS A 115 8.76 -10.78 18.08
N GLU A 116 9.81 -10.11 18.57
CA GLU A 116 10.19 -8.77 18.13
C GLU A 116 10.53 -8.72 16.64
N ASN A 117 11.29 -9.70 16.16
CA ASN A 117 11.61 -9.84 14.73
C ASN A 117 10.34 -10.09 13.90
N TYR A 118 9.44 -10.94 14.37
CA TYR A 118 8.17 -11.18 13.69
C TYR A 118 7.35 -9.90 13.57
N ILE A 119 7.15 -9.17 14.68
CA ILE A 119 6.42 -7.89 14.72
C ILE A 119 7.02 -6.88 13.74
N LEU A 120 8.35 -6.72 13.75
CA LEU A 120 9.04 -5.80 12.85
C LEU A 120 8.78 -6.18 11.38
N ASN A 121 8.88 -7.47 11.06
CA ASN A 121 8.72 -7.97 9.70
C ASN A 121 7.29 -7.82 9.20
N THR A 122 6.29 -8.19 10.01
CA THR A 122 4.88 -8.10 9.62
C THR A 122 4.41 -6.66 9.52
N THR A 123 4.84 -5.80 10.46
CA THR A 123 4.51 -4.37 10.42
C THR A 123 5.11 -3.70 9.19
N LEU A 124 6.39 -3.94 8.89
CA LEU A 124 7.02 -3.37 7.70
C LEU A 124 6.41 -3.95 6.41
N GLY A 125 6.14 -5.26 6.37
CA GLY A 125 5.50 -5.91 5.23
C GLY A 125 4.12 -5.32 4.92
N ASN A 126 3.31 -5.10 5.96
CA ASN A 126 2.02 -4.44 5.86
C ASN A 126 2.15 -3.04 5.27
N HIS A 127 2.97 -2.19 5.89
CA HIS A 127 3.16 -0.81 5.46
C HIS A 127 3.71 -0.73 4.02
N VAL A 128 4.69 -1.58 3.68
CA VAL A 128 5.23 -1.67 2.31
C VAL A 128 4.13 -2.03 1.32
N SER A 129 3.26 -3.00 1.64
CA SER A 129 2.14 -3.36 0.76
C SER A 129 1.14 -2.22 0.53
N MET A 130 1.04 -1.27 1.46
CA MET A 130 0.14 -0.11 1.37
C MET A 130 0.75 1.07 0.61
N PHE A 131 2.06 1.32 0.77
CA PHE A 131 2.72 2.56 0.31
C PHE A 131 3.70 2.35 -0.85
N LEU A 132 3.99 1.12 -1.27
CA LEU A 132 4.67 0.87 -2.53
C LEU A 132 3.91 1.53 -3.68
N ARG A 133 4.63 2.25 -4.53
CA ARG A 133 4.05 2.83 -5.74
C ARG A 133 4.09 1.80 -6.85
N THR A 134 2.95 1.55 -7.48
CA THR A 134 2.82 0.48 -8.46
C THR A 134 2.34 1.02 -9.80
N GLN A 135 3.03 0.63 -10.87
CA GLN A 135 2.55 0.82 -12.24
C GLN A 135 1.96 -0.49 -12.75
N HIS A 136 0.63 -0.52 -12.88
CA HIS A 136 -0.14 -1.67 -13.37
C HIS A 136 -0.42 -1.63 -14.88
N ASN A 137 -0.16 -0.53 -15.58
CA ASN A 137 -0.52 -0.40 -16.99
C ASN A 137 0.53 -1.06 -17.90
N PRO A 138 0.23 -2.20 -18.54
CA PRO A 138 1.19 -2.92 -19.38
C PRO A 138 1.55 -2.15 -20.66
N ALA A 139 0.61 -1.36 -21.21
CA ALA A 139 0.86 -0.57 -22.42
C ALA A 139 1.92 0.51 -22.18
N HIS A 140 1.90 1.15 -21.01
CA HIS A 140 2.94 2.12 -20.64
C HIS A 140 4.33 1.47 -20.54
N MET A 141 4.40 0.23 -20.04
CA MET A 141 5.67 -0.48 -19.94
C MET A 141 6.14 -1.01 -21.29
N GLN A 142 5.22 -1.42 -22.17
CA GLN A 142 5.55 -1.81 -23.54
C GLN A 142 6.19 -0.65 -24.32
N GLU A 143 5.70 0.58 -24.17
CA GLU A 143 6.34 1.75 -24.79
C GLU A 143 7.78 1.97 -24.32
N VAL A 144 8.06 1.75 -23.03
CA VAL A 144 9.42 1.84 -22.47
C VAL A 144 10.33 0.77 -23.07
N LEU A 145 9.82 -0.46 -23.21
CA LEU A 145 10.53 -1.58 -23.84
C LEU A 145 10.86 -1.29 -25.31
N ASP A 146 9.88 -0.82 -26.07
CA ASP A 146 10.03 -0.50 -27.49
C ASP A 146 11.09 0.59 -27.69
N ALA A 147 11.10 1.59 -26.79
CA ALA A 147 12.09 2.67 -26.80
C ALA A 147 13.49 2.25 -26.33
N LYS A 148 13.59 1.12 -25.61
CA LYS A 148 14.80 0.57 -24.96
C LYS A 148 15.48 1.55 -24.00
N ARG A 149 14.72 2.51 -23.48
CA ARG A 149 15.18 3.55 -22.57
C ARG A 149 14.02 4.14 -21.79
N THR A 150 14.29 4.69 -20.61
CA THR A 150 13.32 5.49 -19.85
C THR A 150 12.97 6.77 -20.59
N TYR A 151 11.91 7.45 -20.16
CA TYR A 151 11.53 8.77 -20.68
C TYR A 151 12.61 9.85 -20.51
N THR A 152 13.56 9.63 -19.59
CA THR A 152 14.74 10.49 -19.37
C THR A 152 15.99 10.02 -20.11
N GLY A 153 15.89 8.96 -20.91
CA GLY A 153 16.95 8.45 -21.78
C GLY A 153 17.89 7.45 -21.13
N ILE A 154 17.61 6.98 -19.91
CA ILE A 154 18.40 5.93 -19.26
C ILE A 154 18.16 4.61 -20.00
N PRO A 155 19.21 3.94 -20.53
CA PRO A 155 19.04 2.67 -21.22
C PRO A 155 18.39 1.61 -20.31
N ILE A 156 17.47 0.84 -20.88
CA ILE A 156 16.87 -0.31 -20.20
C ILE A 156 17.56 -1.58 -20.70
N SER A 157 18.16 -2.33 -19.78
CA SER A 157 18.80 -3.61 -20.06
C SER A 157 17.85 -4.80 -19.99
N ASP A 158 16.69 -4.65 -19.34
CA ASP A 158 15.65 -5.69 -19.20
C ASP A 158 14.59 -5.55 -20.29
N ASN A 159 14.53 -6.53 -21.18
CA ASN A 159 13.74 -6.48 -22.42
C ASN A 159 12.70 -7.61 -22.54
N ARG A 160 12.12 -8.05 -21.43
CA ARG A 160 11.14 -9.15 -21.41
C ARG A 160 9.75 -8.72 -21.92
N GLU A 161 9.63 -8.57 -23.24
CA GLU A 161 8.38 -8.24 -23.95
C GLU A 161 7.17 -9.10 -23.55
N VAL A 162 5.98 -8.50 -23.64
CA VAL A 162 4.69 -9.20 -23.71
C VAL A 162 4.59 -9.89 -25.07
N LYS A 163 5.28 -11.01 -25.25
CA LYS A 163 5.16 -11.79 -26.48
C LYS A 163 3.86 -12.58 -26.47
N SER A 164 2.77 -11.94 -26.88
CA SER A 164 1.48 -12.53 -27.26
C SER A 164 0.82 -13.44 -26.22
N ASP A 165 -0.49 -13.64 -26.34
CA ASP A 165 -1.31 -14.42 -25.40
C ASP A 165 -1.04 -15.94 -25.39
N ILE A 166 0.11 -16.38 -25.93
CA ILE A 166 0.50 -17.79 -26.05
C ILE A 166 1.83 -17.98 -25.35
N VAL A 167 1.77 -18.50 -24.13
CA VAL A 167 2.93 -18.99 -23.40
C VAL A 167 2.93 -20.52 -23.50
N PRO A 168 4.08 -21.18 -23.70
CA PRO A 168 4.15 -22.63 -23.66
C PRO A 168 3.66 -23.15 -22.29
N ASP A 169 2.81 -24.19 -22.29
CA ASP A 169 2.17 -24.80 -21.11
C ASP A 169 3.14 -25.21 -19.97
N ASP A 170 4.45 -25.26 -20.26
CA ASP A 170 5.49 -25.77 -19.35
C ASP A 170 6.22 -24.66 -18.56
N SER A 171 5.94 -23.37 -18.81
CA SER A 171 6.63 -22.27 -18.11
C SER A 171 6.11 -22.09 -16.68
N PRO A 172 6.98 -21.88 -15.68
CA PRO A 172 6.53 -21.62 -14.31
C PRO A 172 5.78 -20.27 -14.21
N LEU A 173 4.74 -20.21 -13.38
CA LEU A 173 3.82 -19.07 -13.26
C LEU A 173 4.52 -17.72 -13.02
N TRP A 174 5.64 -17.67 -12.29
CA TRP A 174 6.38 -16.42 -12.04
C TRP A 174 6.96 -15.80 -13.32
N HIS A 175 7.24 -16.60 -14.35
CA HIS A 175 7.78 -16.12 -15.63
C HIS A 175 6.81 -15.18 -16.36
N PHE A 176 5.51 -15.32 -16.08
CA PHE A 176 4.43 -14.49 -16.62
C PHE A 176 4.31 -13.13 -15.93
N TYR A 177 4.97 -12.94 -14.79
CA TYR A 177 4.86 -11.74 -13.96
C TYR A 177 6.21 -11.06 -13.73
N SER A 178 7.26 -11.49 -14.42
CA SER A 178 8.62 -10.99 -14.19
C SER A 178 9.07 -10.07 -15.33
N GLY A 179 9.48 -8.87 -14.95
CA GLY A 179 10.11 -7.89 -15.83
C GLY A 179 9.15 -6.90 -16.47
N LEU A 180 9.76 -5.87 -17.07
CA LEU A 180 9.07 -4.83 -17.80
C LEU A 180 8.22 -5.46 -18.91
N GLY A 181 6.90 -5.24 -18.87
CA GLY A 181 5.91 -5.77 -19.82
C GLY A 181 5.00 -6.84 -19.23
N ARG A 182 5.51 -7.74 -18.39
CA ARG A 182 4.77 -8.92 -17.92
C ARG A 182 4.20 -8.77 -16.52
N GLY A 183 4.89 -8.00 -15.67
CA GLY A 183 4.51 -7.78 -14.28
C GLY A 183 4.18 -6.33 -13.96
N ASN A 184 3.57 -6.15 -12.79
CA ASN A 184 3.52 -4.84 -12.12
C ASN A 184 4.94 -4.37 -11.82
N GLN A 185 5.18 -3.07 -11.95
CA GLN A 185 6.48 -2.47 -11.60
C GLN A 185 6.35 -1.71 -10.28
N TYR A 186 7.24 -1.98 -9.34
CA TYR A 186 7.22 -1.44 -8.00
C TYR A 186 8.32 -0.41 -7.80
N PHE A 187 7.94 0.69 -7.16
CA PHE A 187 8.82 1.82 -6.87
C PHE A 187 8.72 2.20 -5.39
N PRO A 188 9.79 2.75 -4.79
CA PRO A 188 9.80 3.20 -3.40
C PRO A 188 8.67 4.19 -3.15
N SER A 189 8.16 4.28 -1.93
CA SER A 189 7.21 5.33 -1.56
C SER A 189 7.74 6.72 -1.93
N LEU A 190 6.85 7.70 -2.12
CA LEU A 190 7.27 9.08 -2.38
C LEU A 190 8.13 9.61 -1.23
N ALA A 191 7.75 9.32 0.02
CA ALA A 191 8.50 9.70 1.21
C ALA A 191 9.90 9.10 1.23
N GLN A 192 10.04 7.79 0.97
CA GLN A 192 11.37 7.18 0.87
C GLN A 192 12.21 7.85 -0.22
N SER A 193 11.59 8.10 -1.39
CA SER A 193 12.31 8.70 -2.51
C SER A 193 12.85 10.10 -2.17
N VAL A 194 12.07 10.90 -1.45
CA VAL A 194 12.47 12.23 -0.97
C VAL A 194 13.55 12.12 0.12
N CYS A 195 13.34 11.28 1.13
CA CYS A 195 14.27 11.13 2.26
C CYS A 195 15.64 10.57 1.84
N GLU A 196 15.66 9.63 0.89
CA GLU A 196 16.88 9.00 0.37
C GLU A 196 17.49 9.74 -0.84
N ASN A 197 16.96 10.93 -1.19
CA ASN A 197 17.42 11.76 -2.30
C ASN A 197 17.55 11.00 -3.63
N HIS A 198 16.53 10.21 -3.97
CA HIS A 198 16.47 9.49 -5.24
C HIS A 198 16.51 10.46 -6.45
N PRO A 199 16.88 9.96 -7.65
CA PRO A 199 16.87 10.76 -8.87
C PRO A 199 15.53 11.47 -9.10
N LYS A 200 15.57 12.63 -9.78
CA LYS A 200 14.44 13.53 -9.96
C LYS A 200 13.17 12.83 -10.45
N GLU A 201 13.32 11.82 -11.30
CA GLU A 201 12.25 11.02 -11.90
C GLU A 201 11.40 10.29 -10.85
N TYR A 202 12.00 9.91 -9.72
CA TYR A 202 11.33 9.24 -8.59
C TYR A 202 10.57 10.20 -7.68
N LEU A 203 10.82 11.49 -7.83
CA LEU A 203 10.25 12.58 -7.02
C LEU A 203 9.11 13.30 -7.75
N GLN A 204 8.70 12.80 -8.92
CA GLN A 204 7.70 13.47 -9.75
C GLN A 204 6.28 13.12 -9.35
N VAL A 205 5.46 14.16 -9.23
CA VAL A 205 4.01 14.07 -9.11
C VAL A 205 3.34 14.96 -10.14
N ARG A 206 2.05 14.76 -10.40
CA ARG A 206 1.25 15.61 -11.28
C ARG A 206 -0.10 15.91 -10.64
N PRO A 207 -0.60 17.16 -10.69
CA PRO A 207 -1.95 17.45 -10.26
C PRO A 207 -2.96 16.57 -10.98
N ARG A 208 -3.94 16.04 -10.25
CA ARG A 208 -4.98 15.21 -10.84
C ARG A 208 -5.78 16.00 -11.86
N LYS A 209 -6.11 15.34 -12.98
CA LYS A 209 -7.00 15.86 -14.00
C LYS A 209 -8.49 15.64 -13.68
N THR A 210 -8.79 14.56 -12.96
CA THR A 210 -10.13 14.15 -12.56
C THR A 210 -10.34 14.31 -11.06
N GLY A 211 -11.58 14.27 -10.62
CA GLY A 211 -11.95 14.60 -9.24
C GLY A 211 -12.08 16.11 -9.08
N ASN A 212 -11.30 16.69 -8.16
CA ASN A 212 -11.30 18.13 -7.89
C ASN A 212 -10.02 18.82 -8.43
N PRO A 213 -9.89 19.07 -9.75
CA PRO A 213 -8.66 19.55 -10.39
C PRO A 213 -8.26 21.01 -10.07
N GLY A 214 -9.07 21.75 -9.31
CA GLY A 214 -8.84 23.17 -8.99
C GLY A 214 -7.98 23.44 -7.74
N GLU A 215 -7.73 22.42 -6.92
CA GLU A 215 -7.24 22.60 -5.55
C GLU A 215 -5.74 22.97 -5.47
N THR A 216 -4.96 22.67 -6.50
CA THR A 216 -3.49 22.84 -6.45
C THR A 216 -2.99 24.13 -7.08
N ARG A 217 -3.81 24.91 -7.81
CA ARG A 217 -3.36 26.06 -8.65
C ARG A 217 -2.21 25.73 -9.63
N LEU A 218 -1.83 24.46 -9.76
CA LEU A 218 -0.80 23.95 -10.64
C LEU A 218 -1.44 23.38 -11.90
N SER A 219 -0.66 23.26 -12.98
CA SER A 219 -1.15 22.72 -14.24
C SER A 219 -1.08 21.19 -14.23
N ASP A 220 -2.21 20.54 -14.49
CA ASP A 220 -2.33 19.08 -14.66
C ASP A 220 -1.58 18.54 -15.89
N SER A 221 -1.09 19.41 -16.78
CA SER A 221 -0.31 19.02 -17.96
C SER A 221 1.19 18.90 -17.68
N LYS A 222 1.64 19.24 -16.45
CA LYS A 222 3.06 19.26 -16.06
C LYS A 222 3.30 18.34 -14.87
N SER A 223 4.50 17.77 -14.82
CA SER A 223 4.99 17.08 -13.63
C SER A 223 5.84 18.04 -12.79
N TYR A 224 5.79 17.85 -11.48
CA TYR A 224 6.45 18.69 -10.49
C TYR A 224 7.32 17.83 -9.57
N THR A 225 8.48 18.37 -9.19
CA THR A 225 9.38 17.72 -8.23
C THR A 225 8.92 18.00 -6.80
N VAL A 226 8.71 16.94 -6.04
CA VAL A 226 8.51 17.00 -4.59
C VAL A 226 9.85 17.17 -3.89
N VAL A 227 9.94 18.15 -2.99
CA VAL A 227 11.18 18.47 -2.24
C VAL A 227 11.11 18.13 -0.76
N ASP A 228 9.89 17.87 -0.27
CA ASP A 228 9.58 17.51 1.11
C ASP A 228 8.21 16.83 1.21
N VAL A 229 7.97 16.12 2.31
CA VAL A 229 6.71 15.45 2.64
C VAL A 229 6.35 15.74 4.09
N GLU A 230 5.07 15.72 4.44
CA GLU A 230 4.57 15.90 5.82
C GLU A 230 3.57 14.80 6.14
N THR A 231 3.79 14.08 7.24
CA THR A 231 2.85 13.09 7.79
C THR A 231 1.67 13.76 8.50
N TYR A 232 0.64 12.99 8.85
CA TYR A 232 -0.52 13.54 9.58
C TYR A 232 -0.19 13.99 11.02
N ASP A 233 0.90 13.51 11.61
CA ASP A 233 1.43 14.03 12.88
C ASP A 233 2.48 15.16 12.70
N GLY A 234 2.64 15.67 11.48
CA GLY A 234 3.46 16.84 11.18
C GLY A 234 4.95 16.59 11.00
N LYS A 235 5.39 15.33 10.92
CA LYS A 235 6.80 15.00 10.66
C LYS A 235 7.17 15.30 9.23
N ASN A 236 8.24 16.06 9.04
CA ASN A 236 8.83 16.32 7.73
C ASN A 236 9.98 15.36 7.39
N LYS A 237 10.56 15.48 6.19
CA LYS A 237 11.64 14.58 5.75
C LYS A 237 12.82 14.48 6.73
N ASP A 238 13.21 15.57 7.40
CA ASP A 238 14.39 15.59 8.26
C ASP A 238 14.11 14.79 9.54
N GLU A 239 12.88 14.87 10.06
CA GLU A 239 12.42 14.06 11.18
C GLU A 239 12.30 12.58 10.81
N LEU A 240 11.78 12.28 9.62
CA LEU A 240 11.71 10.90 9.12
C LEU A 240 13.10 10.26 8.97
N ILE A 241 14.06 11.01 8.42
CA ILE A 241 15.47 10.58 8.32
C ILE A 241 16.05 10.35 9.71
N ALA A 242 15.79 11.25 10.67
CA ALA A 242 16.27 11.10 12.04
C ALA A 242 15.68 9.85 12.71
N GLU A 243 14.40 9.55 12.53
CA GLU A 243 13.75 8.34 13.06
C GLU A 243 14.27 7.05 12.41
N SER A 244 14.52 7.08 11.10
CA SER A 244 15.13 5.96 10.37
C SER A 244 16.52 5.63 10.93
N ASN A 245 17.32 6.65 11.25
CA ASN A 245 18.67 6.49 11.78
C ASN A 245 18.74 6.05 13.26
N LYS A 246 17.71 6.34 14.08
CA LYS A 246 17.72 6.05 15.54
C LYS A 246 17.73 4.55 15.89
N LYS A 247 17.16 3.68 15.06
CA LYS A 247 16.98 2.24 15.37
C LYS A 247 17.98 1.30 14.68
N ALA A 248 19.04 1.82 14.06
CA ALA A 248 20.01 1.03 13.30
C ALA A 248 21.05 0.34 14.20
N SER A 249 20.64 -0.51 15.15
CA SER A 249 21.58 -1.23 16.03
C SER A 249 21.85 -2.69 15.66
N SER A 250 21.08 -3.34 14.78
CA SER A 250 21.43 -4.67 14.19
C SER A 250 20.33 -5.28 13.29
N ALA A 251 19.98 -4.59 12.20
CA ALA A 251 19.26 -5.12 11.02
C ALA A 251 19.21 -3.97 10.01
N PRO A 252 19.21 -4.20 8.69
CA PRO A 252 19.39 -3.10 7.74
C PRO A 252 18.27 -2.08 7.89
N TYR A 253 18.67 -0.82 8.10
CA TYR A 253 17.92 0.44 8.12
C TYR A 253 16.42 0.36 8.48
N ASN A 254 16.01 1.07 9.52
CA ASN A 254 14.60 1.21 9.87
C ASN A 254 13.87 2.08 8.82
N LEU A 255 13.36 1.45 7.75
CA LEU A 255 12.60 2.14 6.70
C LEU A 255 11.15 2.42 7.08
N LEU A 256 10.67 1.91 8.21
CA LEU A 256 9.29 2.08 8.65
C LEU A 256 8.81 3.56 8.62
N PRO A 257 9.62 4.56 9.03
CA PRO A 257 9.24 5.97 8.96
C PRO A 257 8.98 6.48 7.54
N TYR A 258 9.43 5.78 6.49
CA TYR A 258 9.17 6.18 5.11
C TYR A 258 7.91 5.54 4.50
N TYR A 259 7.29 4.59 5.21
CA TYR A 259 6.10 3.87 4.76
C TYR A 259 4.95 4.13 5.73
N GLN A 260 4.45 5.37 5.70
CA GLN A 260 3.37 5.84 6.56
C GLN A 260 2.51 6.91 5.83
N PRO A 261 1.30 7.21 6.34
CA PRO A 261 0.40 8.21 5.78
C PRO A 261 1.05 9.59 5.59
N ILE A 262 1.10 10.05 4.35
CA ILE A 262 1.55 11.41 3.99
C ILE A 262 0.33 12.31 3.77
N ALA A 263 0.23 13.37 4.57
CA ALA A 263 -0.83 14.37 4.47
C ALA A 263 -0.52 15.41 3.39
N LYS A 264 0.74 15.89 3.34
CA LYS A 264 1.14 16.95 2.41
C LYS A 264 2.44 16.65 1.70
N ILE A 265 2.58 17.26 0.54
CA ILE A 265 3.81 17.26 -0.25
C ILE A 265 4.23 18.72 -0.50
N LYS A 266 5.54 18.96 -0.55
CA LYS A 266 6.08 20.28 -0.84
C LYS A 266 6.59 20.35 -2.26
N ILE A 267 6.13 21.34 -3.02
CA ILE A 267 6.57 21.63 -4.39
C ILE A 267 7.05 23.08 -4.42
N GLY A 268 8.35 23.27 -4.64
CA GLY A 268 8.97 24.59 -4.49
C GLY A 268 8.87 25.08 -3.04
N SER A 269 8.25 26.24 -2.83
CA SER A 269 7.98 26.80 -1.50
C SER A 269 6.66 26.36 -0.88
N GLU A 270 5.74 25.83 -1.68
CA GLU A 270 4.34 25.64 -1.30
C GLU A 270 4.06 24.20 -0.87
N TRP A 271 3.19 24.07 0.13
CA TRP A 271 2.66 22.79 0.60
C TRP A 271 1.28 22.53 0.01
N TYR A 272 1.07 21.31 -0.46
CA TYR A 272 -0.20 20.87 -1.01
C TYR A 272 -0.63 19.56 -0.35
N ASP A 273 -1.94 19.36 -0.23
CA ASP A 273 -2.49 18.07 0.17
C ASP A 273 -2.12 16.99 -0.86
N SER A 274 -1.61 15.86 -0.37
CA SER A 274 -1.08 14.79 -1.21
C SER A 274 -2.15 14.16 -2.11
N ARG A 275 -3.43 14.18 -1.69
CA ARG A 275 -4.56 13.53 -2.38
C ARG A 275 -4.92 14.17 -3.71
N TYR A 276 -4.43 15.37 -3.97
CA TYR A 276 -4.64 16.08 -5.24
C TYR A 276 -3.59 15.74 -6.31
N PHE A 277 -2.72 14.76 -6.05
CA PHE A 277 -1.64 14.41 -6.96
C PHE A 277 -1.62 12.93 -7.32
N ASP A 278 -1.24 12.68 -8.57
CA ASP A 278 -0.88 11.37 -9.08
C ASP A 278 0.64 11.19 -9.05
N ASP A 279 1.08 9.98 -8.66
CA ASP A 279 2.47 9.55 -8.81
C ASP A 279 2.84 9.40 -10.29
N ILE A 280 4.05 9.82 -10.66
CA ILE A 280 4.58 9.64 -12.01
C ILE A 280 5.56 8.48 -12.03
N CYS A 281 5.38 7.59 -13.01
CA CYS A 281 6.26 6.46 -13.24
C CYS A 281 7.66 6.92 -13.67
N PRO A 282 8.72 6.59 -12.92
CA PRO A 282 10.09 7.01 -13.23
C PRO A 282 10.63 6.45 -14.56
N LEU A 283 10.01 5.37 -15.07
CA LEU A 283 10.43 4.74 -16.31
C LEU A 283 9.73 5.35 -17.53
N SER A 284 8.41 5.56 -17.46
CA SER A 284 7.60 6.01 -18.60
C SER A 284 7.28 7.51 -18.59
N GLY A 285 7.44 8.21 -17.47
CA GLY A 285 7.04 9.61 -17.31
C GLY A 285 5.51 9.84 -17.32
N LYS A 286 4.74 8.75 -17.33
CA LYS A 286 3.28 8.74 -17.30
C LYS A 286 2.77 8.55 -15.87
N VAL A 287 1.52 8.95 -15.64
CA VAL A 287 0.81 8.68 -14.38
C VAL A 287 0.81 7.18 -14.09
N MET A 288 1.11 6.81 -12.85
CA MET A 288 0.97 5.45 -12.37
C MET A 288 -0.51 5.10 -12.26
N TRP A 289 -0.94 4.07 -12.98
CA TRP A 289 -2.29 3.54 -12.79
C TRP A 289 -2.28 2.65 -11.57
N GLY A 290 -3.02 3.04 -10.52
CA GLY A 290 -3.01 2.41 -9.20
C GLY A 290 -2.26 3.24 -8.16
N GLY A 291 -1.05 3.73 -8.48
CA GLY A 291 -0.24 4.45 -7.49
C GLY A 291 0.10 3.53 -6.30
N SER A 292 0.05 4.04 -5.08
CA SER A 292 0.02 3.18 -3.88
C SER A 292 -1.40 2.85 -3.47
N THR A 293 -1.62 1.73 -2.77
CA THR A 293 -2.93 1.35 -2.21
C THR A 293 -3.50 2.49 -1.36
N TRP A 294 -2.67 3.09 -0.50
CA TRP A 294 -3.06 4.24 0.31
C TRP A 294 -3.57 5.40 -0.55
N ASN A 295 -2.79 5.80 -1.56
CA ASN A 295 -3.16 6.92 -2.42
C ASN A 295 -4.44 6.56 -3.18
N TYR A 296 -4.51 5.39 -3.82
CA TYR A 296 -5.64 4.93 -4.64
C TYR A 296 -7.03 5.14 -4.01
N TRP A 297 -7.18 4.81 -2.72
CA TRP A 297 -8.47 4.90 -2.03
C TRP A 297 -8.79 6.30 -1.50
N LEU A 298 -7.75 7.11 -1.27
CA LEU A 298 -7.86 8.44 -0.65
C LEU A 298 -7.71 9.59 -1.65
N GLN A 299 -7.62 9.28 -2.94
CA GLN A 299 -7.55 10.29 -4.00
C GLN A 299 -8.76 11.23 -3.94
N SER A 300 -8.51 12.49 -4.28
CA SER A 300 -9.59 13.45 -4.53
C SER A 300 -10.40 13.00 -5.75
N GLU A 301 -11.68 12.73 -5.55
CA GLU A 301 -12.60 12.16 -6.53
C GLU A 301 -13.98 12.75 -6.34
N THR A 302 -14.68 13.04 -7.45
CA THR A 302 -16.13 13.31 -7.41
C THR A 302 -16.88 11.99 -7.46
N LYS A 303 -18.20 12.01 -7.22
CA LYS A 303 -19.03 10.81 -7.37
C LYS A 303 -18.88 10.18 -8.75
N ASP A 304 -19.04 10.99 -9.79
CA ASP A 304 -19.00 10.53 -11.18
C ASP A 304 -17.65 9.91 -11.56
N THR A 305 -16.53 10.46 -11.07
CA THR A 305 -15.21 9.90 -11.39
C THR A 305 -14.93 8.64 -10.59
N TRP A 306 -15.41 8.58 -9.34
CA TRP A 306 -15.36 7.36 -8.54
C TRP A 306 -16.18 6.23 -9.15
N ASP A 307 -17.45 6.46 -9.47
CA ASP A 307 -18.36 5.47 -10.04
C ASP A 307 -17.79 4.88 -11.35
N LYS A 308 -17.15 5.70 -12.18
CA LYS A 308 -16.43 5.25 -13.39
C LYS A 308 -15.18 4.41 -13.09
N LYS A 309 -14.48 4.74 -12.00
CA LYS A 309 -13.25 4.06 -11.58
C LYS A 309 -13.54 2.67 -11.00
N VAL A 310 -14.59 2.53 -10.20
CA VAL A 310 -14.93 1.27 -9.52
C VAL A 310 -15.95 0.41 -10.26
N GLY A 311 -16.64 0.96 -11.27
CA GLY A 311 -17.52 0.17 -12.15
C GLY A 311 -18.73 -0.47 -11.45
N GLY A 312 -19.17 0.09 -10.31
CA GLY A 312 -20.32 -0.37 -9.54
C GLY A 312 -20.01 -1.12 -8.24
N ASP A 313 -18.73 -1.36 -7.91
CA ASP A 313 -18.29 -1.94 -6.63
C ASP A 313 -17.93 -0.83 -5.62
N ASP A 314 -18.95 -0.22 -5.00
CA ASP A 314 -18.77 0.94 -4.12
C ASP A 314 -18.40 0.55 -2.67
N ASN A 315 -17.21 -0.02 -2.53
CA ASN A 315 -16.67 -0.45 -1.23
C ASN A 315 -15.78 0.63 -0.59
N ARG A 316 -15.86 1.86 -1.13
CA ARG A 316 -14.96 2.96 -0.78
C ARG A 316 -15.06 3.29 0.70
N ALA A 317 -16.29 3.40 1.20
CA ALA A 317 -16.56 3.76 2.58
C ALA A 317 -15.84 2.78 3.51
N GLN A 318 -16.05 1.51 3.27
CA GLN A 318 -15.54 0.45 4.11
C GLN A 318 -14.01 0.33 4.03
N ILE A 319 -13.40 0.48 2.84
CA ILE A 319 -11.94 0.45 2.70
C ILE A 319 -11.29 1.66 3.38
N VAL A 320 -11.87 2.85 3.25
CA VAL A 320 -11.36 4.05 3.95
C VAL A 320 -11.49 3.88 5.47
N HIS A 321 -12.57 3.25 5.94
CA HIS A 321 -12.71 2.88 7.35
C HIS A 321 -11.68 1.84 7.79
N LEU A 322 -11.39 0.81 6.98
CA LEU A 322 -10.32 -0.16 7.24
C LEU A 322 -8.99 0.57 7.43
N LEU A 323 -8.60 1.42 6.47
CA LEU A 323 -7.36 2.19 6.53
C LEU A 323 -7.27 3.10 7.76
N CYS A 324 -8.37 3.79 8.10
CA CYS A 324 -8.43 4.67 9.26
C CYS A 324 -8.22 3.90 10.57
N ASN A 325 -8.96 2.80 10.76
CA ASN A 325 -8.92 2.01 11.99
C ASN A 325 -7.62 1.23 12.16
N GLU A 326 -7.07 0.70 11.07
CA GLU A 326 -5.78 0.01 11.08
C GLU A 326 -4.65 0.93 11.55
N TRP A 327 -4.60 2.16 11.01
CA TRP A 327 -3.62 3.15 11.45
C TRP A 327 -3.91 3.69 12.84
N GLY A 328 -5.18 3.81 13.24
CA GLY A 328 -5.55 4.14 14.62
C GLY A 328 -5.04 3.11 15.63
N GLY A 329 -5.18 1.81 15.32
CA GLY A 329 -4.61 0.72 16.11
C GLY A 329 -3.08 0.72 16.11
N HIS A 330 -2.45 0.97 14.97
CA HIS A 330 -0.99 1.11 14.89
C HIS A 330 -0.49 2.22 15.80
N TYR A 331 -1.08 3.42 15.70
CA TYR A 331 -0.70 4.59 16.47
C TYR A 331 -1.05 4.50 17.95
N ALA A 332 -2.11 3.77 18.31
CA ALA A 332 -2.38 3.49 19.71
C ALA A 332 -1.23 2.71 20.39
N ASN A 333 -0.58 1.80 19.66
CA ASN A 333 0.54 1.01 20.17
C ASN A 333 1.90 1.75 20.10
N HIS A 334 2.10 2.60 19.09
CA HIS A 334 3.40 3.20 18.78
C HIS A 334 3.51 4.69 19.09
N GLY A 335 2.39 5.33 19.41
CA GLY A 335 2.25 6.76 19.67
C GLY A 335 2.01 7.58 18.41
N PHE A 336 1.36 8.73 18.59
CA PHE A 336 1.02 9.69 17.52
C PHE A 336 0.94 11.09 18.08
N ALA A 337 1.58 12.07 17.42
CA ALA A 337 1.59 13.47 17.83
C ALA A 337 1.94 13.68 19.33
N GLY A 338 2.89 12.88 19.86
CA GLY A 338 3.33 12.94 21.26
C GLY A 338 2.41 12.27 22.28
N LYS A 339 1.30 11.66 21.85
CA LYS A 339 0.37 10.88 22.69
C LYS A 339 0.68 9.39 22.60
N THR A 340 0.11 8.59 23.50
CA THR A 340 0.22 7.11 23.54
C THR A 340 -1.12 6.45 23.85
N GLY A 341 -1.24 5.14 23.60
CA GLY A 341 -2.46 4.39 23.91
C GLY A 341 -3.68 4.89 23.13
N TYR A 342 -4.88 4.74 23.70
CA TYR A 342 -6.12 5.19 23.06
C TYR A 342 -6.09 6.67 22.67
N GLU A 343 -5.45 7.54 23.46
CA GLU A 343 -5.34 8.97 23.14
C GLU A 343 -4.56 9.23 21.84
N ALA A 344 -3.59 8.39 21.51
CA ALA A 344 -2.88 8.46 20.23
C ALA A 344 -3.75 7.98 19.07
N GLY A 345 -4.52 6.90 19.27
CA GLY A 345 -5.48 6.42 18.28
C GLY A 345 -6.55 7.45 17.97
N ASP A 346 -7.14 8.06 19.00
CA ASP A 346 -8.14 9.13 18.85
C ASP A 346 -7.55 10.35 18.14
N ALA A 347 -6.33 10.76 18.50
CA ALA A 347 -5.66 11.88 17.84
C ALA A 347 -5.37 11.63 16.36
N TRP A 348 -5.09 10.38 15.97
CA TRP A 348 -4.99 10.00 14.57
C TRP A 348 -6.34 10.13 13.87
N ILE A 349 -7.41 9.60 14.47
CA ILE A 349 -8.76 9.67 13.90
C ILE A 349 -9.16 11.14 13.70
N ASP A 350 -8.90 12.01 14.67
CA ASP A 350 -9.15 13.44 14.58
C ASP A 350 -8.34 14.11 13.45
N ALA A 351 -7.06 13.76 13.31
CA ALA A 351 -6.20 14.28 12.25
C ALA A 351 -6.63 13.81 10.85
N PHE A 352 -7.20 12.60 10.75
CA PHE A 352 -7.63 11.99 9.50
C PHE A 352 -9.10 12.30 9.15
N ALA A 353 -9.92 12.70 10.12
CA ALA A 353 -11.35 12.98 9.92
C ALA A 353 -11.67 13.98 8.79
N PRO A 354 -10.90 15.08 8.59
CA PRO A 354 -11.13 15.97 7.45
C PRO A 354 -10.99 15.28 6.09
N VAL A 355 -10.10 14.28 6.01
CA VAL A 355 -9.88 13.49 4.79
C VAL A 355 -11.05 12.57 4.56
N MET A 356 -11.49 11.83 5.58
CA MET A 356 -12.70 10.98 5.48
C MET A 356 -13.92 11.80 5.05
N HIS A 357 -14.11 12.96 5.67
CA HIS A 357 -15.20 13.87 5.36
C HIS A 357 -15.20 14.28 3.88
N GLN A 358 -14.04 14.65 3.33
CA GLN A 358 -13.94 15.03 1.92
C GLN A 358 -14.05 13.84 0.97
N VAL A 359 -13.60 12.66 1.38
CA VAL A 359 -13.72 11.43 0.58
C VAL A 359 -15.18 10.97 0.47
N PHE A 360 -16.00 11.20 1.50
CA PHE A 360 -17.41 10.81 1.53
C PHE A 360 -18.38 11.92 1.16
N ARG A 361 -17.94 13.18 1.20
CA ARG A 361 -18.67 14.28 0.57
C ARG A 361 -18.41 14.25 -0.92
N TYR A 362 -19.29 13.53 -1.61
CA TYR A 362 -19.50 13.67 -3.04
C TYR A 362 -20.04 15.09 -3.33
N GLU A 363 -19.15 16.08 -3.43
CA GLU A 363 -19.46 17.39 -3.99
C GLU A 363 -19.45 17.37 -5.52
#